data_AF-A0A1F6XHS7-F1
#
_entry.id   AF-A0A1F6XHS7-F1
#
_cell.length_a   1.000
_cell.length_b   1.000
_cell.length_c   1.000
_cell.angle_alpha   90.00
_cell.angle_beta   90.00
_cell.angle_gamma   90.00
#
_symmetry.space_group_name_H-M   'P 1'
#
loop_
_entity.id
_entity.type
_entity.pdbx_description
1 polymer ?
#
loop_
_entity_poly.entity_id
_entity_poly.type
_entity_poly.pdbx_seq_one_letter_code
_entity_poly.pdbx_strand_id
1 'polypeptide(L)'
;MTKQNFLNTFLIIIIGTLVVVASVSASTTIGLNIETGGSLLFNGSTSGTVTFQPASAAGTYTLTLPTDDGTADQVLTTDGSGALSWTTPAGGVAWGGITGTLSDQTDLQDALDTKVDGTAGVKVYRALLTQSGTDAPVATVLENTLGGTVVWLRDGVGYYYGTLTGAFPEGKTLVISSANADNYFAFAFRDGSSDFVNLFTRYMSIGEPAFNLSDEVPVNLQILVYP
;
A
#
# COMPACT_ATOMS: atom_id res chain seq x y z
N MET A 1 -95.14 -23.72 -16.35
CA MET A 1 -94.03 -24.54 -16.86
C MET A 1 -92.74 -23.88 -16.42
N THR A 2 -92.04 -24.53 -15.50
CA THR A 2 -90.89 -23.99 -14.78
C THR A 2 -89.65 -24.08 -15.66
N LYS A 3 -88.93 -22.96 -15.85
CA LYS A 3 -87.66 -22.92 -16.60
C LYS A 3 -86.62 -23.77 -15.85
N GLN A 4 -86.17 -24.85 -16.49
CA GLN A 4 -85.06 -25.66 -16.03
C GLN A 4 -83.76 -24.91 -16.35
N ASN A 5 -83.02 -24.47 -15.33
CA ASN A 5 -81.68 -23.93 -15.51
C ASN A 5 -80.72 -25.11 -15.74
N PHE A 6 -80.20 -25.25 -16.96
CA PHE A 6 -79.05 -26.12 -17.19
C PHE A 6 -77.83 -25.45 -16.56
N LEU A 7 -77.32 -26.03 -15.45
CA LEU A 7 -75.96 -25.73 -15.02
C LEU A 7 -75.01 -26.27 -16.11
N ASN A 8 -74.19 -25.38 -16.68
CA ASN A 8 -73.03 -25.78 -17.47
C ASN A 8 -72.00 -26.44 -16.56
N THR A 9 -72.22 -27.70 -16.22
CA THR A 9 -71.18 -28.55 -15.63
C THR A 9 -70.59 -29.39 -16.74
N PHE A 10 -69.45 -28.96 -17.28
CA PHE A 10 -68.61 -29.81 -18.12
C PHE A 10 -67.92 -30.82 -17.20
N LEU A 11 -68.38 -32.07 -17.23
CA LEU A 11 -67.70 -33.19 -16.59
C LEU A 11 -66.60 -33.68 -17.52
N ILE A 12 -65.33 -33.36 -17.23
CA ILE A 12 -64.19 -33.95 -17.92
C ILE A 12 -63.72 -35.14 -17.10
N ILE A 13 -64.00 -36.36 -17.56
CA ILE A 13 -63.44 -37.60 -16.99
C ILE A 13 -62.17 -37.93 -17.77
N ILE A 14 -61.01 -37.92 -17.11
CA ILE A 14 -59.72 -38.20 -17.75
C ILE A 14 -59.19 -39.53 -17.22
N ILE A 15 -58.89 -40.44 -18.14
CA ILE A 15 -58.43 -41.81 -17.85
C ILE A 15 -56.92 -41.95 -18.13
N GLY A 16 -56.16 -40.87 -17.95
CA GLY A 16 -54.73 -40.77 -18.27
C GLY A 16 -54.15 -39.38 -17.98
N THR A 17 -52.99 -39.04 -18.58
CA THR A 17 -52.35 -37.73 -18.37
C THR A 17 -53.13 -36.62 -19.06
N LEU A 18 -53.60 -35.65 -18.27
CA LEU A 18 -54.23 -34.44 -18.79
C LEU A 18 -53.17 -33.48 -19.34
N VAL A 19 -53.19 -33.24 -20.65
CA VAL A 19 -52.43 -32.14 -21.26
C VAL A 19 -53.39 -30.96 -21.43
N VAL A 20 -53.30 -29.97 -20.54
CA VAL A 20 -54.04 -28.71 -20.69
C VAL A 20 -53.27 -27.82 -21.65
N VAL A 21 -53.69 -27.77 -22.92
CA VAL A 21 -53.23 -26.75 -23.87
C VAL A 21 -54.14 -25.52 -23.72
N ALA A 22 -53.86 -24.69 -22.73
CA ALA A 22 -54.52 -23.39 -22.63
C ALA A 22 -53.72 -22.37 -23.43
N SER A 23 -54.23 -21.94 -24.60
CA SER A 23 -53.77 -20.67 -25.17
C SER A 23 -54.34 -19.54 -24.31
N VAL A 24 -53.59 -19.12 -23.29
CA VAL A 24 -53.99 -18.04 -22.38
C VAL A 24 -53.68 -16.69 -23.01
N SER A 25 -54.71 -15.98 -23.46
CA SER A 25 -54.60 -14.66 -24.11
C SER A 25 -54.57 -13.49 -23.11
N ALA A 26 -54.76 -13.73 -21.81
CA ALA A 26 -54.59 -12.74 -20.76
C ALA A 26 -54.30 -13.43 -19.42
N SER A 27 -53.14 -13.12 -18.84
CA SER A 27 -52.71 -13.38 -17.46
C SER A 27 -53.20 -14.70 -16.83
N THR A 28 -52.38 -15.74 -16.91
CA THR A 28 -52.48 -16.88 -16.00
C THR A 28 -51.06 -17.30 -15.68
N THR A 29 -50.70 -17.26 -14.40
CA THR A 29 -49.48 -17.83 -13.85
C THR A 29 -49.18 -19.16 -14.53
N ILE A 30 -47.98 -19.34 -15.10
CA ILE A 30 -47.50 -20.67 -15.51
C ILE A 30 -47.18 -21.42 -14.21
N GLY A 31 -48.24 -21.95 -13.62
CA GLY A 31 -48.23 -22.71 -12.39
C GLY A 31 -49.19 -23.87 -12.56
N LEU A 32 -48.74 -24.93 -13.22
CA LEU A 32 -49.29 -26.23 -12.92
C LEU A 32 -49.00 -26.46 -11.44
N ASN A 33 -50.03 -26.38 -10.59
CA ASN A 33 -49.97 -26.97 -9.25
C ASN A 33 -49.73 -28.48 -9.45
N ILE A 34 -48.46 -28.90 -9.46
CA ILE A 34 -48.09 -30.27 -9.18
C ILE A 34 -47.56 -30.20 -7.76
N GLU A 35 -48.31 -30.78 -6.83
CA GLU A 35 -48.32 -30.56 -5.38
C GLU A 35 -46.97 -30.79 -4.65
N THR A 36 -45.87 -30.97 -5.35
CA THR A 36 -44.52 -31.08 -4.79
C THR A 36 -43.48 -30.70 -5.85
N GLY A 37 -43.07 -29.42 -5.92
CA GLY A 37 -41.91 -28.98 -6.70
C GLY A 37 -42.13 -28.67 -8.20
N GLY A 38 -43.09 -27.79 -8.52
CA GLY A 38 -43.29 -27.31 -9.89
C GLY A 38 -42.07 -26.57 -10.47
N SER A 39 -41.76 -26.85 -11.73
CA SER A 39 -40.64 -26.24 -12.47
C SER A 39 -41.17 -25.50 -13.69
N LEU A 40 -40.47 -24.43 -14.07
CA LEU A 40 -40.75 -23.74 -15.33
C LEU A 40 -39.87 -24.33 -16.43
N LEU A 41 -40.48 -24.92 -17.46
CA LEU A 41 -39.80 -25.59 -18.56
C LEU A 41 -39.85 -24.71 -19.82
N PHE A 42 -38.71 -24.55 -20.49
CA PHE A 42 -38.60 -23.98 -21.84
C PHE A 42 -38.05 -25.04 -22.78
N ASN A 43 -38.92 -25.59 -23.62
CA ASN A 43 -38.52 -26.56 -24.62
C ASN A 43 -37.77 -25.87 -25.76
N GLY A 44 -36.61 -26.41 -26.16
CA GLY A 44 -35.93 -25.94 -27.35
C GLY A 44 -36.72 -26.31 -28.61
N SER A 45 -36.68 -25.44 -29.62
CA SER A 45 -37.38 -25.66 -30.89
C SER A 45 -36.81 -26.83 -31.71
N THR A 46 -35.55 -27.19 -31.47
CA THR A 46 -34.84 -28.26 -32.19
C THR A 46 -34.41 -29.42 -31.31
N SER A 47 -34.12 -29.18 -30.01
CA SER A 47 -33.94 -30.23 -28.98
C SER A 47 -33.77 -29.60 -27.59
N GLY A 48 -33.85 -30.43 -26.54
CA GLY A 48 -33.51 -30.05 -25.16
C GLY A 48 -34.62 -29.29 -24.41
N THR A 49 -34.40 -29.06 -23.12
CA THR A 49 -35.29 -28.27 -22.25
C THR A 49 -34.46 -27.54 -21.21
N VAL A 50 -34.66 -26.22 -21.09
CA VAL A 50 -34.10 -25.42 -19.99
C VAL A 50 -35.14 -25.36 -18.90
N THR A 51 -34.75 -25.65 -17.65
CA THR A 51 -35.67 -25.72 -16.52
C THR A 51 -35.23 -24.75 -15.43
N PHE A 52 -36.11 -23.84 -15.00
CA PHE A 52 -35.96 -23.20 -13.69
C PHE A 52 -36.57 -24.13 -12.64
N GLN A 53 -35.70 -24.71 -11.82
CA GLN A 53 -36.04 -25.73 -10.82
C GLN A 53 -35.76 -25.16 -9.41
N PRO A 54 -36.76 -25.09 -8.51
CA PRO A 54 -36.50 -24.83 -7.10
C PRO A 54 -35.68 -25.97 -6.48
N ALA A 55 -34.91 -25.67 -5.43
CA ALA A 55 -34.17 -26.67 -4.65
C ALA A 55 -35.11 -27.75 -4.07
N SER A 56 -34.61 -28.98 -3.87
CA SER A 56 -35.40 -30.10 -3.31
C SER A 56 -36.00 -29.81 -1.93
N ALA A 57 -35.37 -28.92 -1.16
CA ALA A 57 -35.93 -28.33 0.06
C ALA A 57 -35.71 -26.81 -0.03
N ALA A 58 -36.74 -26.07 -0.43
CA ALA A 58 -36.67 -24.63 -0.61
C ALA A 58 -37.44 -23.89 0.51
N GLY A 59 -36.95 -22.71 0.89
CA GLY A 59 -37.74 -21.74 1.65
C GLY A 59 -38.75 -21.03 0.76
N THR A 60 -39.69 -20.31 1.37
CA THR A 60 -40.64 -19.45 0.64
C THR A 60 -40.06 -18.04 0.49
N TYR A 61 -39.81 -17.60 -0.74
CA TYR A 61 -39.39 -16.24 -1.06
C TYR A 61 -39.93 -15.84 -2.43
N THR A 62 -40.01 -14.54 -2.69
CA THR A 62 -40.41 -13.97 -3.98
C THR A 62 -39.24 -13.22 -4.57
N LEU A 63 -38.89 -13.51 -5.83
CA LEU A 63 -37.94 -12.72 -6.60
C LEU A 63 -38.71 -11.79 -7.55
N THR A 64 -38.51 -10.48 -7.41
CA THR A 64 -39.13 -9.44 -8.25
C THR A 64 -38.13 -9.00 -9.30
N LEU A 65 -38.47 -9.18 -10.58
CA LEU A 65 -37.64 -8.76 -11.70
C LEU A 65 -37.61 -7.22 -11.83
N PRO A 66 -36.52 -6.63 -12.38
CA PRO A 66 -36.46 -5.22 -12.75
C PRO A 66 -37.50 -4.86 -13.84
N THR A 67 -37.75 -3.57 -14.00
CA THR A 67 -38.70 -3.05 -15.01
C THR A 67 -38.15 -3.03 -16.44
N ASP A 68 -36.85 -3.28 -16.63
CA ASP A 68 -36.14 -3.26 -17.91
C ASP A 68 -35.14 -4.42 -18.03
N ASP A 69 -34.51 -4.54 -19.21
CA ASP A 69 -33.53 -5.56 -19.57
C ASP A 69 -32.07 -5.17 -19.27
N GLY A 70 -31.86 -4.05 -18.59
CA GLY A 70 -30.53 -3.55 -18.24
C GLY A 70 -29.76 -3.00 -19.45
N THR A 71 -28.50 -2.63 -19.21
CA THR A 71 -27.56 -2.24 -20.26
C THR A 71 -26.54 -3.34 -20.52
N ALA A 72 -25.76 -3.22 -21.60
CA ALA A 72 -24.64 -4.11 -21.87
C ALA A 72 -23.73 -4.27 -20.64
N ASP A 73 -23.22 -5.49 -20.45
CA ASP A 73 -22.31 -5.90 -19.37
C ASP A 73 -22.86 -5.80 -17.94
N GLN A 74 -24.15 -5.53 -17.76
CA GLN A 74 -24.81 -5.64 -16.45
C GLN A 74 -25.22 -7.08 -16.13
N VAL A 75 -25.24 -7.40 -14.84
CA VAL A 75 -25.71 -8.69 -14.32
C VAL A 75 -26.88 -8.49 -13.37
N LEU A 76 -27.78 -9.46 -13.32
CA LEU A 76 -28.92 -9.43 -12.42
C LEU A 76 -28.47 -9.88 -11.02
N THR A 77 -28.63 -8.98 -10.04
CA THR A 77 -28.24 -9.21 -8.63
C THR A 77 -29.45 -9.21 -7.72
N THR A 78 -29.38 -9.96 -6.62
CA THR A 78 -30.41 -9.94 -5.55
C THR A 78 -29.94 -9.13 -4.35
N ASP A 79 -30.86 -8.41 -3.72
CA ASP A 79 -30.67 -7.73 -2.44
C ASP A 79 -30.73 -8.66 -1.21
N GLY A 80 -30.96 -9.95 -1.41
CA GLY A 80 -31.15 -10.94 -0.33
C GLY A 80 -32.54 -10.92 0.33
N SER A 81 -33.42 -10.00 -0.06
CA SER A 81 -34.80 -9.89 0.42
C SER A 81 -35.85 -10.12 -0.67
N GLY A 82 -35.41 -10.30 -1.92
CA GLY A 82 -36.25 -10.68 -3.04
C GLY A 82 -36.38 -9.63 -4.14
N ALA A 83 -35.77 -8.46 -4.00
CA ALA A 83 -35.67 -7.53 -5.14
C ALA A 83 -34.47 -7.93 -6.00
N LEU A 84 -34.69 -7.96 -7.32
CA LEU A 84 -33.61 -8.11 -8.29
C LEU A 84 -33.35 -6.75 -8.98
N SER A 85 -32.08 -6.45 -9.25
CA SER A 85 -31.66 -5.22 -9.92
C SER A 85 -30.47 -5.49 -10.86
N TRP A 86 -30.36 -4.72 -11.94
CA TRP A 86 -29.19 -4.73 -12.81
C TRP A 86 -28.02 -3.99 -12.15
N THR A 87 -26.88 -4.65 -12.04
CA THR A 87 -25.66 -4.09 -11.45
C THR A 87 -24.50 -4.26 -12.43
N THR A 88 -23.69 -3.22 -12.57
CA THR A 88 -22.40 -3.30 -13.28
C THR A 88 -21.38 -4.02 -12.38
N PRO A 89 -20.83 -5.18 -12.77
CA PRO A 89 -19.80 -5.86 -12.00
C PRO A 89 -18.57 -4.96 -11.81
N ALA A 90 -18.04 -4.87 -10.59
CA ALA A 90 -16.73 -4.27 -10.39
C ALA A 90 -15.67 -5.15 -11.07
N GLY A 91 -14.90 -4.58 -12.00
CA GLY A 91 -13.74 -5.26 -12.57
C GLY A 91 -12.77 -5.68 -11.45
N GLY A 92 -12.15 -6.86 -11.57
CA GLY A 92 -11.22 -7.38 -10.58
C GLY A 92 -10.19 -6.32 -10.16
N VAL A 93 -9.87 -6.26 -8.86
CA VAL A 93 -9.01 -5.26 -8.24
C VAL A 93 -7.65 -5.16 -8.94
N ALA A 94 -7.56 -4.27 -9.93
CA ALA A 94 -6.31 -3.64 -10.27
C ALA A 94 -5.93 -2.78 -9.07
N TRP A 95 -4.71 -2.93 -8.56
CA TRP A 95 -4.13 -1.92 -7.68
C TRP A 95 -4.07 -0.65 -8.53
N GLY A 96 -5.04 0.24 -8.33
CA GLY A 96 -5.14 1.48 -9.09
C GLY A 96 -3.92 2.39 -8.84
N GLY A 97 -3.97 3.61 -9.36
CA GLY A 97 -3.04 4.63 -8.90
C GLY A 97 -3.23 4.86 -7.39
N ILE A 98 -2.13 4.88 -6.62
CA ILE A 98 -2.17 5.34 -5.23
C ILE A 98 -2.40 6.85 -5.30
N THR A 99 -3.64 7.27 -5.12
CA THR A 99 -4.06 8.68 -5.14
C THR A 99 -3.97 9.35 -3.76
N GLY A 100 -3.56 8.59 -2.73
CA GLY A 100 -3.36 9.05 -1.35
C GLY A 100 -1.88 9.21 -0.96
N THR A 101 -1.62 9.50 0.31
CA THR A 101 -0.27 9.63 0.84
C THR A 101 0.35 8.25 1.03
N LEU A 102 1.62 8.08 0.67
CA LEU A 102 2.30 6.79 0.81
C LEU A 102 2.35 6.30 2.27
N SER A 103 2.38 7.21 3.24
CA SER A 103 2.30 6.90 4.67
C SER A 103 1.01 6.18 5.09
N ASP A 104 -0.06 6.34 4.32
CA ASP A 104 -1.35 5.71 4.57
C ASP A 104 -1.39 4.27 4.02
N GLN A 105 -0.36 3.87 3.25
CA GLN A 105 -0.15 2.52 2.73
C GLN A 105 1.01 1.88 3.49
N THR A 106 0.72 1.49 4.74
CA THR A 106 1.75 1.05 5.70
C THR A 106 2.60 -0.11 5.19
N ASP A 107 2.01 -1.04 4.46
CA ASP A 107 2.70 -2.19 3.86
C ASP A 107 3.73 -1.78 2.78
N LEU A 108 3.35 -0.83 1.93
CA LEU A 108 4.22 -0.29 0.89
C LEU A 108 5.28 0.63 1.47
N GLN A 109 4.94 1.40 2.50
CA GLN A 109 5.88 2.24 3.23
C GLN A 109 6.97 1.38 3.88
N ASP A 110 6.61 0.31 4.58
CA ASP A 110 7.56 -0.62 5.20
C ASP A 110 8.50 -1.27 4.17
N ALA A 111 7.95 -1.70 3.03
CA ALA A 111 8.72 -2.29 1.94
C ALA A 111 9.68 -1.28 1.30
N LEU A 112 9.27 -0.02 1.16
CA LEU A 112 10.08 1.05 0.61
C LEU A 112 11.20 1.47 1.58
N ASP A 113 10.88 1.62 2.86
CA ASP A 113 11.85 1.96 3.90
C ASP A 113 12.96 0.89 3.99
N THR A 114 12.59 -0.37 3.79
CA THR A 114 13.54 -1.49 3.69
C THR A 114 14.43 -1.42 2.43
N LYS A 115 13.96 -0.76 1.37
CA LYS A 115 14.63 -0.74 0.05
C LYS A 115 15.46 0.52 -0.21
N VAL A 116 15.13 1.65 0.41
CA VAL A 116 15.81 2.96 0.22
C VAL A 116 17.27 2.95 0.70
N ASP A 117 17.68 1.93 1.45
CA ASP A 117 19.03 1.81 1.97
C ASP A 117 20.02 1.28 0.91
N GLY A 118 20.37 2.14 -0.07
CA GLY A 118 21.42 1.88 -1.08
C GLY A 118 22.83 1.69 -0.50
N THR A 119 22.97 1.72 0.83
CA THR A 119 24.19 1.43 1.59
C THR A 119 23.89 0.62 2.87
N ALA A 120 22.76 -0.09 2.91
CA ALA A 120 22.12 -0.95 3.95
C ALA A 120 22.82 -1.27 5.30
N GLY A 121 23.49 -0.30 5.92
CA GLY A 121 24.22 -0.51 7.17
C GLY A 121 25.40 0.43 7.37
N VAL A 122 25.88 1.12 6.32
CA VAL A 122 26.87 2.18 6.49
C VAL A 122 26.17 3.43 7.01
N LYS A 123 26.54 3.84 8.22
CA LYS A 123 26.08 5.11 8.79
C LYS A 123 27.00 6.23 8.32
N VAL A 124 26.45 7.41 8.08
CA VAL A 124 27.12 8.55 7.46
C VAL A 124 26.95 9.76 8.35
N TYR A 125 28.02 10.53 8.53
CA TYR A 125 27.97 11.89 9.04
C TYR A 125 28.75 12.80 8.09
N ARG A 126 28.11 13.85 7.57
CA ARG A 126 28.74 14.88 6.75
C ARG A 126 28.47 16.24 7.37
N ALA A 127 29.51 17.03 7.58
CA ALA A 127 29.37 18.38 8.09
C ALA A 127 30.45 19.31 7.56
N LEU A 128 30.12 20.60 7.51
CA LEU A 128 31.10 21.68 7.43
C LEU A 128 31.38 22.16 8.85
N LEU A 129 32.64 22.12 9.28
CA LEU A 129 33.07 22.61 10.59
C LEU A 129 33.68 24.00 10.48
N THR A 130 33.17 24.94 11.28
CA THR A 130 33.74 26.27 11.48
C THR A 130 33.91 26.58 12.96
N GLN A 131 34.56 27.69 13.28
CA GLN A 131 34.79 28.14 14.66
C GLN A 131 34.87 29.67 14.69
N SER A 132 34.45 30.26 15.80
CA SER A 132 34.72 31.66 16.12
C SER A 132 35.71 31.74 17.28
N GLY A 133 36.86 32.40 17.07
CA GLY A 133 37.87 32.62 18.10
C GLY A 133 38.35 31.31 18.76
N THR A 134 38.06 31.15 20.05
CA THR A 134 38.46 29.99 20.87
C THR A 134 37.30 29.09 21.25
N ASP A 135 36.10 29.35 20.74
CA ASP A 135 34.91 28.56 21.04
C ASP A 135 35.02 27.14 20.46
N ALA A 136 34.14 26.23 20.90
CA ALA A 136 34.07 24.91 20.28
C ALA A 136 33.68 25.02 18.80
N PRO A 137 34.14 24.10 17.92
CA PRO A 137 33.72 24.10 16.53
C PRO A 137 32.20 23.88 16.41
N VAL A 138 31.59 24.60 15.49
CA VAL A 138 30.18 24.45 15.14
C VAL A 138 30.07 23.64 13.85
N ALA A 139 29.26 22.59 13.89
CA ALA A 139 28.98 21.76 12.73
C ALA A 139 27.71 22.21 12.01
N THR A 140 27.85 22.62 10.76
CA THR A 140 26.71 22.70 9.84
C THR A 140 26.51 21.31 9.25
N VAL A 141 25.60 20.53 9.84
CA VAL A 141 25.35 19.13 9.49
C VAL A 141 24.58 19.04 8.18
N LEU A 142 25.13 18.32 7.21
CA LEU A 142 24.55 18.07 5.89
C LEU A 142 23.84 16.70 5.83
N GLU A 143 24.39 15.71 6.54
CA GLU A 143 23.84 14.35 6.65
C GLU A 143 24.25 13.76 7.99
N ASN A 144 23.34 13.07 8.69
CA ASN A 144 23.67 12.31 9.89
C ASN A 144 22.73 11.12 10.09
N THR A 145 23.25 9.91 9.86
CA THR A 145 22.57 8.63 10.09
C THR A 145 23.27 7.81 11.19
N LEU A 146 24.15 8.43 12.00
CA LEU A 146 24.87 7.74 13.08
C LEU A 146 23.94 7.26 14.21
N GLY A 147 22.78 7.89 14.36
CA GLY A 147 21.81 7.63 15.43
C GLY A 147 21.98 8.53 16.66
N GLY A 148 22.74 9.62 16.53
CA GLY A 148 22.96 10.61 17.59
C GLY A 148 23.70 11.85 17.09
N THR A 149 23.82 12.88 17.94
CA THR A 149 24.50 14.13 17.59
C THR A 149 26.00 14.02 17.90
N VAL A 150 26.86 14.26 16.91
CA VAL A 150 28.30 14.40 17.13
C VAL A 150 28.57 15.79 17.72
N VAL A 151 29.09 15.83 18.94
CA VAL A 151 29.47 17.09 19.61
C VAL A 151 30.95 17.36 19.33
N TRP A 152 31.26 18.52 18.74
CA TRP A 152 32.63 18.93 18.47
C TRP A 152 33.17 19.80 19.61
N LEU A 153 34.40 19.53 20.03
CA LEU A 153 35.09 20.24 21.08
C LEU A 153 36.47 20.69 20.59
N ARG A 154 36.96 21.76 21.22
CA ARG A 154 38.29 22.31 21.00
C ARG A 154 39.21 21.88 22.14
N ASP A 155 40.36 21.31 21.80
CA ASP A 155 41.41 20.95 22.77
C ASP A 155 42.58 21.96 22.75
N GLY A 156 42.80 22.60 21.61
CA GLY A 156 43.88 23.56 21.44
C GLY A 156 43.82 24.25 20.09
N VAL A 157 44.81 25.10 19.79
CA VAL A 157 44.93 25.70 18.46
C VAL A 157 45.17 24.58 17.46
N GLY A 158 44.22 24.39 16.54
CA GLY A 158 44.28 23.36 15.50
C GLY A 158 44.21 21.92 16.00
N TYR A 159 43.60 21.70 17.17
CA TYR A 159 43.28 20.37 17.72
C TYR A 159 41.84 20.34 18.20
N TYR A 160 41.07 19.41 17.64
CA TYR A 160 39.64 19.24 17.88
C TYR A 160 39.29 17.77 17.96
N TYR A 161 38.17 17.47 18.60
CA TYR A 161 37.60 16.13 18.59
C TYR A 161 36.08 16.18 18.57
N GLY A 162 35.50 15.22 17.84
CA GLY A 162 34.07 14.95 17.81
C GLY A 162 33.77 13.76 18.72
N THR A 163 32.74 13.86 19.56
CA THR A 163 32.31 12.77 20.44
C THR A 163 30.89 12.31 20.18
N LEU A 164 30.72 10.98 20.18
CA LEU A 164 29.43 10.29 20.23
C LEU A 164 29.67 8.86 20.73
N THR A 165 29.16 8.53 21.93
CA THR A 165 29.42 7.25 22.60
C THR A 165 29.12 6.04 21.71
N GLY A 166 30.12 5.18 21.51
CA GLY A 166 30.04 3.94 20.75
C GLY A 166 29.89 4.07 19.24
N ALA A 167 29.87 5.29 18.69
CA ALA A 167 29.54 5.50 17.28
C ALA A 167 30.70 5.24 16.31
N PHE A 168 31.94 5.14 16.81
CA PHE A 168 33.15 5.04 15.97
C PHE A 168 33.95 3.75 16.24
N PRO A 169 33.37 2.55 16.02
CA PRO A 169 34.03 1.29 16.28
C PRO A 169 35.33 1.08 15.47
N GLU A 170 36.28 0.36 16.07
CA GLU A 170 37.54 -0.02 15.44
C GLU A 170 37.32 -0.88 14.18
N GLY A 171 38.13 -0.66 13.14
CA GLY A 171 38.06 -1.41 11.88
C GLY A 171 36.84 -1.09 11.01
N LYS A 172 35.93 -0.24 11.48
CA LYS A 172 34.67 0.10 10.81
C LYS A 172 34.48 1.59 10.56
N THR A 173 35.34 2.44 11.10
CA THR A 173 35.21 3.90 10.97
C THR A 173 36.21 4.44 9.95
N LEU A 174 35.71 5.03 8.88
CA LEU A 174 36.49 5.85 7.94
C LEU A 174 36.19 7.32 8.21
N VAL A 175 37.24 8.11 8.41
CA VAL A 175 37.13 9.56 8.58
C VAL A 175 37.86 10.22 7.42
N ILE A 176 37.19 11.16 6.76
CA ILE A 176 37.70 11.92 5.63
C ILE A 176 37.55 13.39 5.97
N SER A 177 38.64 14.14 5.83
CA SER A 177 38.65 15.59 6.02
C SER A 177 39.25 16.28 4.80
N SER A 178 38.76 17.48 4.51
CA SER A 178 39.36 18.38 3.54
C SER A 178 39.29 19.81 4.06
N ALA A 179 40.44 20.49 4.12
CA ALA A 179 40.46 21.94 4.28
C ALA A 179 40.05 22.57 2.95
N ASN A 180 39.14 23.55 2.98
CA ASN A 180 38.60 24.15 1.76
C ASN A 180 39.30 25.46 1.39
N ALA A 181 40.63 25.50 1.50
CA ALA A 181 41.43 26.67 1.14
C ALA A 181 42.88 26.27 0.78
N ASP A 182 43.51 27.07 -0.09
CA ASP A 182 44.88 26.84 -0.56
C ASP A 182 45.90 26.91 0.59
N ASN A 183 46.87 25.99 0.60
CA ASN A 183 47.92 25.87 1.62
C ASN A 183 47.42 25.51 3.04
N TYR A 184 46.18 25.06 3.19
CA TYR A 184 45.67 24.53 4.44
C TYR A 184 45.53 23.02 4.38
N PHE A 185 45.90 22.36 5.47
CA PHE A 185 45.81 20.92 5.65
C PHE A 185 44.89 20.61 6.82
N ALA A 186 44.00 19.65 6.61
CA ALA A 186 43.14 19.11 7.65
C ALA A 186 43.21 17.58 7.59
N PHE A 187 43.49 16.96 8.74
CA PHE A 187 43.53 15.52 8.86
C PHE A 187 42.70 15.08 10.04
N ALA A 188 41.82 14.12 9.78
CA ALA A 188 40.95 13.55 10.77
C ALA A 188 41.10 12.03 10.81
N PHE A 189 40.98 11.46 12.00
CA PHE A 189 41.19 10.05 12.25
C PHE A 189 40.41 9.60 13.47
N ARG A 190 40.04 8.33 13.50
CA ARG A 190 39.56 7.66 14.71
C ARG A 190 40.76 7.30 15.58
N ASP A 191 40.72 7.59 16.89
CA ASP A 191 41.76 7.16 17.82
C ASP A 191 41.51 5.73 18.32
N GLY A 192 42.03 5.33 19.49
CA GLY A 192 41.77 4.01 20.07
C GLY A 192 40.36 3.82 20.62
N SER A 193 39.59 4.89 20.83
CA SER A 193 38.26 4.88 21.45
C SER A 193 37.15 4.67 20.42
N SER A 194 36.04 4.05 20.85
CA SER A 194 34.81 4.00 20.06
C SER A 194 34.02 5.30 20.09
N ASP A 195 34.43 6.26 20.90
CA ASP A 195 33.60 7.41 21.28
C ASP A 195 34.12 8.72 20.67
N PHE A 196 35.32 8.71 20.08
CA PHE A 196 35.99 9.90 19.60
C PHE A 196 36.53 9.76 18.17
N VAL A 197 36.44 10.87 17.44
CA VAL A 197 37.25 11.15 16.25
C VAL A 197 38.02 12.43 16.48
N ASN A 198 39.26 12.49 16.01
CA ASN A 198 40.14 13.64 16.15
C ASN A 198 40.27 14.37 14.82
N LEU A 199 40.43 15.69 14.87
CA LEU A 199 40.72 16.54 13.73
C LEU A 199 41.85 17.50 14.12
N PHE A 200 42.85 17.62 13.26
CA PHE A 200 43.85 18.67 13.37
C PHE A 200 44.04 19.42 12.07
N THR A 201 44.46 20.67 12.22
CA THR A 201 44.58 21.62 11.13
C THR A 201 45.95 22.28 11.14
N ARG A 202 46.62 22.31 9.99
CA ARG A 202 48.00 22.82 9.80
C ARG A 202 48.12 23.63 8.51
N TYR A 203 49.05 24.58 8.45
CA TYR A 203 49.43 25.19 7.18
C TYR A 203 50.41 24.29 6.43
N MET A 204 50.25 24.07 5.12
CA MET A 204 51.17 23.31 4.27
C MET A 204 52.51 24.02 3.98
N SER A 205 52.93 24.92 4.87
CA SER A 205 54.17 25.69 4.76
C SER A 205 55.25 25.08 5.64
N ILE A 206 56.51 25.42 5.37
CA ILE A 206 57.65 24.98 6.18
C ILE A 206 57.40 25.29 7.67
N GLY A 207 57.42 24.23 8.50
CA GLY A 207 57.18 24.29 9.94
C GLY A 207 55.76 23.92 10.37
N GLU A 208 54.82 23.79 9.43
CA GLU A 208 53.44 23.32 9.61
C GLU A 208 52.78 23.80 10.92
N PRO A 209 52.66 25.12 11.18
CA PRO A 209 52.03 25.58 12.41
C PRO A 209 50.55 25.22 12.43
N ALA A 210 50.03 24.97 13.64
CA ALA A 210 48.61 24.76 13.87
C ALA A 210 47.82 26.07 13.75
N PHE A 211 46.57 25.98 13.28
CA PHE A 211 45.69 27.13 13.13
C PHE A 211 44.26 26.83 13.58
N ASN A 212 43.52 27.87 13.99
CA ASN A 212 42.13 27.70 14.39
C ASN A 212 41.22 27.49 13.17
N LEU A 213 40.17 26.67 13.31
CA LEU A 213 39.10 26.65 12.31
C LEU A 213 38.48 28.06 12.23
N SER A 214 37.93 28.40 11.08
CA SER A 214 37.23 29.67 10.90
C SER A 214 36.21 29.56 9.76
N ASP A 215 35.37 30.57 9.61
CA ASP A 215 34.46 30.66 8.47
C ASP A 215 35.23 30.88 7.14
N GLU A 216 36.43 31.44 7.20
CA GLU A 216 37.32 31.61 6.04
C GLU A 216 38.04 30.32 5.65
N VAL A 217 38.29 29.43 6.61
CA VAL A 217 38.96 28.14 6.40
C VAL A 217 38.15 27.02 7.04
N PRO A 218 36.96 26.72 6.48
CA PRO A 218 36.12 25.65 7.00
C PRO A 218 36.69 24.29 6.61
N VAL A 219 36.44 23.27 7.43
CA VAL A 219 36.79 21.88 7.13
C VAL A 219 35.54 21.09 6.76
N ASN A 220 35.55 20.51 5.56
CA ASN A 220 34.59 19.49 5.19
C ASN A 220 34.99 18.18 5.88
N LEU A 221 34.05 17.59 6.61
CA LEU A 221 34.25 16.31 7.29
C LEU A 221 33.20 15.31 6.86
N GLN A 222 33.65 14.09 6.56
CA GLN A 222 32.80 12.93 6.39
C GLN A 222 33.28 11.80 7.30
N ILE A 223 32.34 11.18 8.02
CA ILE A 223 32.56 9.96 8.79
C ILE A 223 31.64 8.90 8.20
N LEU A 224 32.21 7.75 7.88
CA LEU A 224 31.49 6.55 7.46
C LEU A 224 31.73 5.46 8.50
N VAL A 225 30.65 4.81 8.95
CA VAL A 225 30.70 3.71 9.90
C VAL A 225 30.06 2.49 9.23
N TYR A 226 30.89 1.53 8.86
CA TYR A 226 30.47 0.30 8.20
C TYR A 226 29.81 -0.67 9.20
N PRO A 227 28.92 -1.57 8.74
CA PRO A 227 28.19 -2.52 9.60
C PRO A 227 29.09 -3.53 10.33
#